data_AF-A0A0C2Y0Q5-F1
#
_entry.id   AF-A0A0C2Y0Q5-F1
#
_cell.length_a   1.000
_cell.length_b   1.000
_cell.length_c   1.000
_cell.angle_alpha   90.00
_cell.angle_beta   90.00
_cell.angle_gamma   90.00
#
_symmetry.space_group_name_H-M   'P 1'
#
loop_
_entity.id
_entity.type
_entity.pdbx_description
1 polymer ?
#
loop_
_entity_poly.entity_id
_entity_poly.type
_entity_poly.pdbx_seq_one_letter_code
_entity_poly.pdbx_strand_id
1 'polypeptide(L)'
;MFNNANGLVVTGGTFTHFAHNENQEGLKLLQKNIASGAFHNSAERFDPPKCYPNTRVAILEKIMDWVEDPDKAALFLWIYGPAGAGKSAIAQTIAECATRLLTLAIPEIREQVGKALETDPLLFSRSLEAQLQALVVNPLNAAAHQEQGVQTLRSRPTFIILDGLDECSDPKTQRYILDVFVTAITQLTVPLFLLVASRPEANIRDAFNEPFLSSSAIRIVLDDTYHPDADIRLFLKSRFQDVIRKHPKLQRLQPSWPSDVDIELLVQKSSGQFIYASTAMKYLDVFTHWPPDRLDVIFGLSTSRDGTPFSELDIFYDPHPFLGLPDREDHRNPELSTACAVLEENKIGG
;
A
#
# COMPACT_ATOMS: atom_id res chain seq x y z
N MET A 1 -46.21 -5.20 -15.04
CA MET A 1 -47.49 -5.34 -15.78
C MET A 1 -48.49 -4.21 -15.53
N PHE A 2 -48.23 -3.21 -14.69
CA PHE A 2 -49.05 -1.98 -14.66
C PHE A 2 -48.17 -0.77 -14.32
N ASN A 3 -48.02 0.17 -15.26
CA ASN A 3 -47.52 1.52 -14.99
C ASN A 3 -48.65 2.50 -15.34
N ASN A 4 -48.87 3.54 -14.52
CA ASN A 4 -49.92 4.58 -14.63
C ASN A 4 -51.39 4.18 -14.37
N ALA A 5 -51.65 3.18 -13.52
CA ALA A 5 -53.01 2.97 -13.02
C ALA A 5 -53.31 3.89 -11.82
N ASN A 6 -54.33 4.75 -11.92
CA ASN A 6 -54.85 5.55 -10.81
C ASN A 6 -56.28 5.10 -10.47
N GLY A 7 -56.57 4.93 -9.17
CA GLY A 7 -57.92 4.59 -8.68
C GLY A 7 -58.22 3.09 -8.50
N LEU A 8 -57.19 2.24 -8.35
CA LEU A 8 -57.41 0.82 -8.06
C LEU A 8 -57.78 0.63 -6.58
N VAL A 9 -59.03 0.28 -6.31
CA VAL A 9 -59.48 -0.17 -4.98
C VAL A 9 -59.65 -1.67 -5.03
N VAL A 10 -58.76 -2.40 -4.35
CA VAL A 10 -58.87 -3.85 -4.18
C VAL A 10 -59.36 -4.13 -2.77
N THR A 11 -60.55 -4.72 -2.64
CA THR A 11 -61.15 -5.09 -1.36
C THR A 11 -61.09 -6.60 -1.16
N GLY A 12 -60.43 -7.04 -0.08
CA GLY A 12 -60.34 -8.43 0.34
C GLY A 12 -59.15 -9.19 -0.24
N GLY A 13 -58.31 -9.73 0.65
CA GLY A 13 -57.10 -10.50 0.34
C GLY A 13 -55.91 -10.07 1.19
N THR A 14 -55.04 -11.02 1.58
CA THR A 14 -53.78 -10.71 2.26
C THR A 14 -52.76 -10.25 1.24
N PHE A 15 -52.46 -8.95 1.21
CA PHE A 15 -51.43 -8.39 0.36
C PHE A 15 -50.06 -8.58 1.00
N THR A 16 -49.24 -9.46 0.46
CA THR A 16 -47.79 -9.47 0.74
C THR A 16 -47.13 -8.47 -0.19
N HIS A 17 -46.94 -7.25 0.31
CA HIS A 17 -46.15 -6.25 -0.38
C HIS A 17 -44.67 -6.66 -0.27
N PHE A 18 -44.08 -7.20 -1.34
CA PHE A 18 -42.62 -7.28 -1.44
C PHE A 18 -42.10 -5.87 -1.76
N ALA A 19 -42.08 -5.01 -0.76
CA ALA A 19 -41.22 -3.85 -0.82
C ALA A 19 -39.78 -4.40 -0.86
N HIS A 20 -39.05 -4.15 -1.94
CA HIS A 20 -37.58 -4.15 -1.88
C HIS A 20 -37.17 -3.00 -0.93
N ASN A 21 -37.32 -3.25 0.37
CA ASN A 21 -36.47 -2.57 1.33
C ASN A 21 -35.08 -3.15 1.06
N GLU A 22 -34.24 -2.41 0.35
CA GLU A 22 -32.80 -2.59 0.42
C GLU A 22 -32.38 -2.31 1.87
N ASN A 23 -32.66 -3.26 2.75
CA ASN A 23 -32.20 -3.22 4.11
C ASN A 23 -30.71 -3.56 4.01
N GLN A 24 -29.87 -2.57 3.73
CA GLN A 24 -28.40 -2.70 3.59
C GLN A 24 -27.74 -3.00 4.95
N GLU A 25 -28.39 -3.78 5.82
CA GLU A 25 -27.90 -4.13 7.15
C GLU A 25 -26.61 -4.92 7.07
N GLY A 26 -26.48 -5.83 6.09
CA GLY A 26 -25.22 -6.53 5.82
C GLY A 26 -24.09 -5.57 5.48
N LEU A 27 -24.30 -4.61 4.58
CA LEU A 27 -23.28 -3.62 4.22
C LEU A 27 -22.95 -2.66 5.37
N LYS A 28 -23.92 -2.32 6.22
CA LYS A 28 -23.66 -1.57 7.47
C LYS A 28 -22.82 -2.39 8.44
N LEU A 29 -23.04 -3.71 8.53
CA LEU A 29 -22.21 -4.60 9.33
C LEU A 29 -20.79 -4.69 8.77
N LEU A 30 -20.63 -4.76 7.44
CA LEU A 30 -19.33 -4.69 6.78
C LEU A 30 -18.60 -3.40 7.17
N GLN A 31 -19.26 -2.25 6.99
CA GLN A 31 -18.68 -0.94 7.28
C GLN A 31 -18.19 -0.80 8.72
N LYS A 32 -18.85 -1.46 9.69
CA LYS A 32 -18.43 -1.46 11.11
C LYS A 32 -17.21 -2.32 11.41
N ASN A 33 -16.89 -3.29 10.54
CA ASN A 33 -15.83 -4.28 10.75
C ASN A 33 -14.69 -4.13 9.74
N ILE A 34 -14.64 -3.03 8.98
CA ILE A 34 -13.49 -2.72 8.13
C ILE A 34 -12.32 -2.23 8.98
N ALA A 35 -11.10 -2.58 8.57
CA ALA A 35 -9.90 -1.88 8.99
C ALA A 35 -9.75 -0.61 8.14
N SER A 36 -10.31 0.51 8.58
CA SER A 36 -10.26 1.79 7.86
C SER A 36 -8.83 2.23 7.56
N GLY A 37 -7.87 1.96 8.45
CA GLY A 37 -6.44 2.19 8.24
C GLY A 37 -5.79 1.34 7.14
N ALA A 38 -6.45 0.32 6.60
CA ALA A 38 -5.93 -0.49 5.49
C ALA A 38 -6.23 0.11 4.11
N PHE A 39 -7.14 1.09 4.01
CA PHE A 39 -7.37 1.76 2.73
C PHE A 39 -6.15 2.59 2.32
N HIS A 40 -5.79 2.52 1.04
CA HIS A 40 -4.70 3.32 0.48
C HIS A 40 -4.95 4.83 0.65
N ASN A 41 -6.21 5.27 0.63
CA ASN A 41 -6.63 6.66 0.79
C ASN A 41 -7.17 6.98 2.20
N SER A 42 -6.82 6.16 3.21
CA SER A 42 -7.27 6.39 4.58
C SER A 42 -6.62 7.62 5.19
N ALA A 43 -7.42 8.46 5.86
CA ALA A 43 -6.92 9.58 6.64
C ALA A 43 -6.14 9.15 7.89
N GLU A 44 -6.34 7.92 8.38
CA GLU A 44 -5.57 7.34 9.49
C GLU A 44 -4.09 7.11 9.13
N ARG A 45 -3.78 7.04 7.83
CA ARG A 45 -2.42 6.87 7.32
C ARG A 45 -1.79 8.20 6.91
N PHE A 46 -2.10 9.30 7.60
CA PHE A 46 -1.66 10.64 7.19
C PHE A 46 -0.17 10.69 6.82
N ASP A 47 0.11 11.23 5.63
CA ASP A 47 1.39 11.12 4.89
C ASP A 47 1.83 9.64 4.68
N PRO A 48 1.05 8.85 3.91
CA PRO A 48 1.35 7.42 3.74
C PRO A 48 2.70 7.27 3.02
N PRO A 49 3.49 6.24 3.37
CA PRO A 49 4.79 6.03 2.76
C PRO A 49 4.58 5.83 1.27
N LYS A 50 5.25 6.61 0.42
CA LYS A 50 5.19 6.46 -1.04
C LYS A 50 6.54 6.69 -1.67
N CYS A 51 6.74 6.11 -2.84
CA CYS A 51 7.96 6.35 -3.61
C CYS A 51 8.08 7.84 -3.91
N TYR A 52 9.27 8.37 -3.70
CA TYR A 52 9.56 9.74 -4.11
C TYR A 52 9.53 9.83 -5.65
N PRO A 53 9.12 10.95 -6.25
CA PRO A 53 9.10 11.07 -7.71
C PRO A 53 10.43 10.67 -8.34
N ASN A 54 10.37 9.93 -9.45
CA ASN A 54 11.52 9.40 -10.19
C ASN A 54 12.44 8.44 -9.39
N THR A 55 11.97 7.89 -8.27
CA THR A 55 12.66 6.80 -7.55
C THR A 55 11.95 5.48 -7.74
N ARG A 56 12.69 4.37 -7.64
CA ARG A 56 12.18 2.99 -7.77
C ARG A 56 11.43 2.73 -9.08
N VAL A 57 11.68 3.53 -10.12
CA VAL A 57 10.95 3.55 -11.39
C VAL A 57 10.91 2.16 -12.01
N ALA A 58 12.06 1.49 -12.15
CA ALA A 58 12.12 0.15 -12.74
C ALA A 58 11.30 -0.91 -11.96
N ILE A 59 11.16 -0.77 -10.64
CA ILE A 59 10.32 -1.67 -9.83
C ILE A 59 8.86 -1.35 -10.04
N LEU A 60 8.51 -0.06 -10.01
CA LEU A 60 7.15 0.41 -10.22
C LEU A 60 6.63 0.02 -11.61
N GLU A 61 7.42 0.24 -12.66
CA GLU A 61 7.12 -0.18 -14.04
C GLU A 61 6.92 -1.69 -14.11
N LYS A 62 7.85 -2.49 -13.58
CA LYS A 62 7.72 -3.96 -13.56
C LYS A 62 6.42 -4.43 -12.89
N ILE A 63 6.00 -3.78 -11.81
CA ILE A 63 4.75 -4.14 -11.12
C ILE A 63 3.54 -3.65 -11.92
N MET A 64 3.58 -2.45 -12.49
CA MET A 64 2.47 -1.90 -13.28
C MET A 64 2.27 -2.68 -14.58
N ASP A 65 3.34 -3.07 -15.27
CA ASP A 65 3.28 -3.96 -16.42
C ASP A 65 2.66 -5.30 -16.03
N TRP A 66 3.07 -5.84 -14.88
CA TRP A 66 2.42 -7.02 -14.31
C TRP A 66 0.96 -6.74 -13.91
N VAL A 67 0.54 -5.55 -13.48
CA VAL A 67 -0.88 -5.26 -13.15
C VAL A 67 -1.73 -5.13 -14.43
N GLU A 68 -1.17 -4.61 -15.51
CA GLU A 68 -1.91 -4.30 -16.74
C GLU A 68 -1.90 -5.41 -17.79
N ASP A 69 -0.99 -6.39 -17.72
CA ASP A 69 -0.88 -7.47 -18.71
C ASP A 69 -2.16 -8.34 -18.77
N PRO A 70 -2.96 -8.30 -19.85
CA PRO A 70 -4.22 -9.05 -19.93
C PRO A 70 -4.01 -10.58 -20.03
N ASP A 71 -2.82 -11.03 -20.42
CA ASP A 71 -2.50 -12.43 -20.71
C ASP A 71 -1.54 -13.03 -19.68
N LYS A 72 -1.32 -12.34 -18.55
CA LYS A 72 -0.33 -12.75 -17.55
C LYS A 72 -0.66 -14.10 -16.91
N ALA A 73 0.35 -14.95 -16.78
CA ALA A 73 0.25 -16.27 -16.15
C ALA A 73 0.42 -16.24 -14.61
N ALA A 74 1.11 -15.22 -14.09
CA ALA A 74 1.45 -15.14 -12.66
C ALA A 74 0.40 -14.37 -11.86
N LEU A 75 -0.31 -15.06 -10.96
CA LEU A 75 -1.31 -14.47 -10.06
C LEU A 75 -0.68 -13.86 -8.79
N PHE A 76 0.56 -14.21 -8.48
CA PHE A 76 1.23 -13.86 -7.24
C PHE A 76 2.49 -13.04 -7.53
N LEU A 77 2.73 -12.01 -6.72
CA LEU A 77 3.95 -11.23 -6.72
C LEU A 77 4.43 -11.03 -5.29
N TRP A 78 5.72 -11.28 -5.05
CA TRP A 78 6.35 -11.08 -3.75
C TRP A 78 7.50 -10.08 -3.85
N ILE A 79 7.36 -8.95 -3.17
CA ILE A 79 8.42 -7.95 -2.96
C ILE A 79 9.00 -8.16 -1.59
N TYR A 80 10.32 -8.37 -1.51
CA TYR A 80 10.98 -8.59 -0.23
C TYR A 80 12.32 -7.91 -0.10
N GLY A 81 12.68 -7.59 1.13
CA GLY A 81 13.91 -6.88 1.48
C GLY A 81 13.92 -6.44 2.94
N PRO A 82 15.02 -5.82 3.40
CA PRO A 82 15.17 -5.39 4.79
C PRO A 82 14.19 -4.28 5.17
N ALA A 83 14.13 -3.95 6.47
CA ALA A 83 13.45 -2.74 6.93
C ALA A 83 14.03 -1.51 6.22
N GLY A 84 13.18 -0.50 5.98
CA GLY A 84 13.62 0.74 5.34
C GLY A 84 13.96 0.67 3.85
N ALA A 85 13.88 -0.50 3.21
CA ALA A 85 14.10 -0.65 1.77
C ALA A 85 12.98 -0.04 0.89
N GLY A 86 11.86 0.41 1.48
CA GLY A 86 10.77 1.05 0.75
C GLY A 86 9.66 0.11 0.25
N LYS A 87 9.51 -1.09 0.81
CA LYS A 87 8.44 -2.05 0.44
C LYS A 87 7.04 -1.43 0.52
N SER A 88 6.68 -0.86 1.67
CA SER A 88 5.38 -0.22 1.88
C SER A 88 5.19 1.03 1.02
N ALA A 89 6.29 1.75 0.74
CA ALA A 89 6.28 2.89 -0.18
C ALA A 89 5.93 2.47 -1.62
N ILE A 90 6.50 1.37 -2.10
CA ILE A 90 6.18 0.78 -3.40
C ILE A 90 4.72 0.30 -3.40
N ALA A 91 4.31 -0.45 -2.39
CA ALA A 91 2.95 -0.99 -2.28
C ALA A 91 1.89 0.12 -2.29
N GLN A 92 2.09 1.19 -1.54
CA GLN A 92 1.22 2.36 -1.53
C GLN A 92 1.18 3.07 -2.89
N THR A 93 2.35 3.31 -3.51
CA THR A 93 2.40 3.96 -4.83
C THR A 93 1.65 3.15 -5.88
N ILE A 94 1.79 1.82 -5.88
CA ILE A 94 1.03 0.94 -6.79
C ILE A 94 -0.48 1.01 -6.51
N ALA A 95 -0.89 1.01 -5.24
CA ALA A 95 -2.29 1.15 -4.88
C ALA A 95 -2.90 2.48 -5.40
N GLU A 96 -2.17 3.59 -5.27
CA GLU A 96 -2.58 4.91 -5.78
C GLU A 96 -2.64 4.95 -7.30
N CYS A 97 -1.60 4.45 -7.98
CA CYS A 97 -1.55 4.49 -9.45
C CYS A 97 -2.64 3.60 -10.06
N ALA A 98 -2.82 2.39 -9.56
CA ALA A 98 -3.86 1.52 -10.08
C ALA A 98 -5.27 2.03 -9.75
N THR A 99 -5.48 2.67 -8.59
CA THR A 99 -6.73 3.38 -8.29
C THR A 99 -7.02 4.48 -9.31
N ARG A 100 -6.02 5.27 -9.70
CA ARG A 100 -6.21 6.37 -10.66
C ARG A 100 -6.56 5.85 -12.04
N LEU A 101 -5.99 4.71 -12.40
CA LEU A 101 -6.19 4.07 -13.70
C LEU A 101 -7.50 3.24 -13.75
N LEU A 102 -8.03 2.79 -12.61
CA LEU A 102 -9.09 1.79 -12.53
C LEU A 102 -10.28 2.26 -11.69
N THR A 103 -11.50 2.07 -12.20
CA THR A 103 -12.74 2.39 -11.47
C THR A 103 -12.84 1.54 -10.19
N LEU A 104 -12.72 2.21 -9.04
CA LEU A 104 -12.47 1.66 -7.69
C LEU A 104 -13.60 0.84 -7.03
N ALA A 105 -14.49 0.24 -7.79
CA ALA A 105 -15.53 -0.62 -7.22
C ALA A 105 -15.82 -1.80 -8.14
N ILE A 106 -16.03 -2.97 -7.53
CA ILE A 106 -16.70 -4.10 -8.17
C ILE A 106 -18.16 -4.05 -7.70
N PRO A 107 -19.01 -3.17 -8.27
CA PRO A 107 -20.42 -3.07 -7.86
C PRO A 107 -21.15 -4.42 -8.01
N GLU A 108 -20.67 -5.28 -8.90
CA GLU A 108 -21.24 -6.59 -9.21
C GLU A 108 -21.26 -7.53 -7.99
N ILE A 109 -20.34 -7.37 -7.02
CA ILE A 109 -20.31 -8.21 -5.80
C ILE A 109 -21.13 -7.66 -4.64
N ARG A 110 -21.60 -6.40 -4.73
CA ARG A 110 -22.21 -5.66 -3.61
C ARG A 110 -23.40 -6.38 -2.99
N GLU A 111 -24.31 -6.88 -3.82
CA GLU A 111 -25.51 -7.58 -3.37
C GLU A 111 -25.17 -8.90 -2.66
N GLN A 112 -24.23 -9.66 -3.22
CA GLN A 112 -23.82 -10.96 -2.68
C GLN A 112 -23.11 -10.81 -1.33
N VAL A 113 -22.24 -9.81 -1.21
CA VAL A 113 -21.59 -9.46 0.06
C VAL A 113 -22.62 -9.05 1.13
N GLY A 114 -23.61 -8.21 0.76
CA GLY A 114 -24.70 -7.83 1.66
C GLY A 114 -25.48 -9.04 2.18
N LYS A 115 -25.89 -9.94 1.27
CA LYS A 115 -26.62 -11.17 1.62
C LYS A 115 -25.81 -12.11 2.50
N ALA A 116 -24.51 -12.28 2.23
CA ALA A 116 -23.64 -13.13 3.05
C ALA A 116 -23.61 -12.67 4.52
N LEU A 117 -23.55 -11.36 4.74
CA LEU A 117 -23.51 -10.75 6.08
C LEU A 117 -24.87 -10.73 6.79
N GLU A 118 -25.96 -10.63 6.04
CA GLU A 118 -27.30 -10.81 6.59
C GLU A 118 -27.57 -12.26 7.00
N THR A 119 -26.98 -13.21 6.26
CA THR A 119 -27.15 -14.65 6.49
C THR A 119 -26.29 -15.15 7.66
N ASP A 120 -25.04 -14.69 7.78
CA ASP A 120 -24.16 -15.00 8.91
C ASP A 120 -23.66 -13.72 9.61
N PRO A 121 -24.42 -13.17 10.58
CA PRO A 121 -23.99 -12.01 11.35
C PRO A 121 -22.69 -12.22 12.16
N LEU A 122 -22.28 -13.49 12.37
CA LEU A 122 -21.05 -13.84 13.08
C LEU A 122 -19.85 -14.03 12.13
N LEU A 123 -19.98 -13.71 10.84
CA LEU A 123 -18.94 -13.96 9.83
C LEU A 123 -17.55 -13.43 10.22
N PHE A 124 -17.47 -12.24 10.84
CA PHE A 124 -16.19 -11.64 11.28
C PHE A 124 -15.51 -12.37 12.45
N SER A 125 -16.22 -13.26 13.13
CA SER A 125 -15.67 -14.15 14.16
C SER A 125 -15.29 -15.54 13.63
N ARG A 126 -15.55 -15.82 12.35
CA ARG A 126 -15.15 -17.06 11.68
C ARG A 126 -13.67 -17.01 11.29
N SER A 127 -13.15 -18.15 10.82
CA SER A 127 -11.79 -18.23 10.27
C SER A 127 -11.59 -17.29 9.07
N LEU A 128 -10.34 -16.92 8.80
CA LEU A 128 -9.98 -16.10 7.64
C LEU A 128 -10.43 -16.77 6.33
N GLU A 129 -10.30 -18.11 6.22
CA GLU A 129 -10.87 -18.88 5.11
C GLU A 129 -12.35 -18.58 4.88
N ALA A 130 -13.16 -18.68 5.94
CA ALA A 130 -14.61 -18.51 5.82
C ALA A 130 -14.97 -17.08 5.42
N GLN A 131 -14.24 -16.09 5.96
CA GLN A 131 -14.40 -14.69 5.59
C GLN A 131 -14.03 -14.44 4.12
N LEU A 132 -12.88 -14.94 3.65
CA LEU A 132 -12.47 -14.79 2.25
C LEU A 132 -13.42 -15.54 1.30
N GLN A 133 -13.88 -16.72 1.68
CA GLN A 133 -14.84 -17.46 0.86
C GLN A 133 -16.16 -16.69 0.70
N ALA A 134 -16.70 -16.16 1.78
CA ALA A 134 -18.00 -15.48 1.78
C ALA A 134 -17.96 -14.07 1.20
N LEU A 135 -16.85 -13.33 1.41
CA LEU A 135 -16.75 -11.91 1.05
C LEU A 135 -15.99 -11.66 -0.25
N VAL A 136 -15.17 -12.61 -0.72
CA VAL A 136 -14.33 -12.44 -1.92
C VAL A 136 -14.60 -13.54 -2.94
N VAL A 137 -14.39 -14.81 -2.59
CA VAL A 137 -14.44 -15.93 -3.57
C VAL A 137 -15.84 -16.15 -4.13
N ASN A 138 -16.82 -16.38 -3.25
CA ASN A 138 -18.20 -16.64 -3.68
C ASN A 138 -18.80 -15.45 -4.43
N PRO A 139 -18.68 -14.19 -3.96
CA PRO A 139 -19.22 -13.04 -4.67
C PRO A 139 -18.58 -12.84 -6.05
N LEU A 140 -17.25 -12.94 -6.17
CA LEU A 140 -16.57 -12.77 -7.47
C LEU A 140 -16.93 -13.87 -8.46
N ASN A 141 -17.00 -15.12 -8.01
CA ASN A 141 -17.44 -16.23 -8.86
C ASN A 141 -18.90 -16.08 -9.29
N ALA A 142 -19.79 -15.69 -8.37
CA ALA A 142 -21.19 -15.43 -8.71
C ALA A 142 -21.33 -14.29 -9.73
N ALA A 143 -20.56 -13.20 -9.57
CA ALA A 143 -20.52 -12.10 -10.52
C ALA A 143 -19.98 -12.53 -11.89
N ALA A 144 -18.94 -13.38 -11.92
CA ALA A 144 -18.38 -13.92 -13.16
C ALA A 144 -19.38 -14.80 -13.93
N HIS A 145 -20.27 -15.51 -13.23
CA HIS A 145 -21.31 -16.34 -13.84
C HIS A 145 -22.49 -15.56 -14.42
N GLN A 146 -22.58 -14.25 -14.16
CA GLN A 146 -23.59 -13.40 -14.80
C GLN A 146 -23.30 -13.20 -16.29
N GLU A 147 -24.31 -12.76 -17.04
CA GLU A 147 -24.16 -12.42 -18.46
C GLU A 147 -23.10 -11.31 -18.60
N GLN A 148 -22.08 -11.53 -19.44
CA GLN A 148 -20.90 -10.65 -19.59
C GLN A 148 -20.06 -10.44 -18.31
N GLY A 149 -20.28 -11.23 -17.26
CA GLY A 149 -19.61 -11.09 -15.96
C GLY A 149 -18.09 -11.26 -16.05
N VAL A 150 -17.62 -12.32 -16.70
CA VAL A 150 -16.18 -12.56 -16.92
C VAL A 150 -15.53 -11.41 -17.69
N GLN A 151 -16.14 -10.93 -18.78
CA GLN A 151 -15.59 -9.84 -19.58
C GLN A 151 -15.54 -8.53 -18.76
N THR A 152 -16.60 -8.24 -18.01
CA THR A 152 -16.69 -7.04 -17.17
C THR A 152 -15.62 -7.06 -16.08
N LEU A 153 -15.47 -8.18 -15.38
CA LEU A 153 -14.46 -8.32 -14.32
C LEU A 153 -13.03 -8.33 -14.87
N ARG A 154 -12.77 -8.95 -16.03
CA ARG A 154 -11.45 -8.92 -16.67
C ARG A 154 -11.07 -7.56 -17.23
N SER A 155 -12.03 -6.71 -17.55
CA SER A 155 -11.76 -5.34 -17.99
C SER A 155 -11.20 -4.45 -16.88
N ARG A 156 -11.18 -4.92 -15.63
CA ARG A 156 -10.66 -4.21 -14.45
C ARG A 156 -9.63 -5.09 -13.73
N PRO A 157 -8.32 -4.75 -13.79
CA PRO A 157 -7.34 -5.39 -12.93
C PRO A 157 -7.77 -5.28 -11.47
N THR A 158 -7.93 -6.44 -10.82
CA THR A 158 -8.24 -6.48 -9.39
C THR A 158 -7.05 -7.11 -8.69
N PHE A 159 -6.53 -6.46 -7.66
CA PHE A 159 -5.45 -7.01 -6.86
C PHE A 159 -5.66 -6.73 -5.37
N ILE A 160 -5.04 -7.58 -4.56
CA ILE A 160 -4.96 -7.47 -3.11
C ILE A 160 -3.49 -7.21 -2.77
N ILE A 161 -3.24 -6.24 -1.90
CA ILE A 161 -1.92 -5.98 -1.33
C ILE A 161 -1.91 -6.46 0.13
N LEU A 162 -0.94 -7.32 0.47
CA LEU A 162 -0.58 -7.68 1.83
C LEU A 162 0.76 -7.02 2.17
N ASP A 163 0.70 -5.85 2.81
CA ASP A 163 1.87 -5.08 3.26
C ASP A 163 2.17 -5.40 4.73
N GLY A 164 3.41 -5.79 5.02
CA GLY A 164 3.87 -6.07 6.38
C GLY A 164 3.45 -7.44 6.93
N LEU A 165 3.34 -8.48 6.08
CA LEU A 165 3.01 -9.84 6.55
C LEU A 165 4.01 -10.35 7.61
N ASP A 166 5.27 -9.95 7.52
CA ASP A 166 6.32 -10.25 8.50
C ASP A 166 6.09 -9.62 9.88
N GLU A 167 5.23 -8.60 9.99
CA GLU A 167 4.92 -7.95 11.27
C GLU A 167 3.94 -8.75 12.13
N CYS A 168 3.42 -9.87 11.62
CA CYS A 168 2.65 -10.82 12.43
C CYS A 168 3.52 -11.43 13.52
N SER A 169 3.05 -11.37 14.77
CA SER A 169 3.79 -11.82 15.95
C SER A 169 4.09 -13.32 15.99
N ASP A 170 3.30 -14.14 15.28
CA ASP A 170 3.47 -15.58 15.20
C ASP A 170 3.84 -16.02 13.77
N PRO A 171 5.01 -16.67 13.58
CA PRO A 171 5.43 -17.15 12.27
C PRO A 171 4.48 -18.18 11.64
N LYS A 172 3.71 -18.95 12.42
CA LYS A 172 2.69 -19.86 11.87
C LYS A 172 1.50 -19.08 11.31
N THR A 173 1.14 -17.97 11.93
CA THR A 173 0.10 -17.05 11.45
C THR A 173 0.47 -16.44 10.10
N GLN A 174 1.73 -16.08 9.89
CA GLN A 174 2.23 -15.61 8.58
C GLN A 174 1.97 -16.63 7.48
N ARG A 175 2.34 -17.90 7.74
CA ARG A 175 2.13 -19.01 6.80
C ARG A 175 0.64 -19.24 6.56
N TYR A 176 -0.14 -19.31 7.64
CA TYR A 176 -1.59 -19.51 7.58
C TYR A 176 -2.24 -18.47 6.67
N ILE A 177 -2.02 -17.17 6.93
CA ILE A 177 -2.57 -16.08 6.12
C ILE A 177 -2.23 -16.28 4.63
N LEU A 178 -0.96 -16.51 4.32
CA LEU A 178 -0.53 -16.70 2.93
C LEU A 178 -1.21 -17.89 2.26
N ASP A 179 -1.27 -19.05 2.94
CA ASP A 179 -1.94 -20.24 2.41
C ASP A 179 -3.44 -20.00 2.17
N VAL A 180 -4.12 -19.26 3.05
CA VAL A 180 -5.54 -18.90 2.86
C VAL A 180 -5.71 -18.07 1.59
N PHE A 181 -4.92 -17.01 1.42
CA PHE A 181 -5.06 -16.11 0.27
C PHE A 181 -4.72 -16.83 -1.04
N VAL A 182 -3.68 -17.66 -1.04
CA VAL A 182 -3.31 -18.48 -2.21
C VAL A 182 -4.45 -19.43 -2.57
N THR A 183 -4.98 -20.15 -1.59
CA THR A 183 -6.09 -21.08 -1.78
C THR A 183 -7.35 -20.36 -2.28
N ALA A 184 -7.70 -19.22 -1.71
CA ALA A 184 -8.86 -18.43 -2.13
C ALA A 184 -8.72 -17.92 -3.57
N ILE A 185 -7.55 -17.40 -3.93
CA ILE A 185 -7.31 -16.83 -5.28
C ILE A 185 -7.34 -17.90 -6.36
N THR A 186 -6.81 -19.10 -6.08
CA THR A 186 -6.84 -20.21 -7.06
C THR A 186 -8.24 -20.76 -7.33
N GLN A 187 -9.22 -20.47 -6.49
CA GLN A 187 -10.63 -20.85 -6.69
C GLN A 187 -11.43 -19.85 -7.52
N LEU A 188 -10.84 -18.72 -7.89
CA LEU A 188 -11.53 -17.68 -8.64
C LEU A 188 -11.59 -18.02 -10.14
N THR A 189 -12.76 -17.77 -10.72
CA THR A 189 -13.04 -17.88 -12.16
C THR A 189 -12.43 -16.74 -12.97
N VAL A 190 -12.18 -15.61 -12.32
CA VAL A 190 -11.51 -14.43 -12.87
C VAL A 190 -10.21 -14.19 -12.10
N PRO A 191 -9.14 -13.72 -12.76
CA PRO A 191 -7.87 -13.51 -12.09
C PRO A 191 -7.97 -12.38 -11.07
N LEU A 192 -7.57 -12.68 -9.83
CA LEU A 192 -7.34 -11.71 -8.76
C LEU A 192 -5.87 -11.81 -8.37
N PHE A 193 -5.15 -10.70 -8.42
CA PHE A 193 -3.70 -10.71 -8.21
C PHE A 193 -3.36 -10.46 -6.73
N LEU A 194 -2.35 -11.14 -6.21
CA LEU A 194 -1.86 -10.91 -4.85
C LEU A 194 -0.46 -10.34 -4.90
N LEU A 195 -0.28 -9.14 -4.36
CA LEU A 195 1.02 -8.56 -4.09
C LEU A 195 1.32 -8.69 -2.59
N VAL A 196 2.38 -9.40 -2.24
CA VAL A 196 2.87 -9.50 -0.87
C VAL A 196 4.13 -8.64 -0.75
N ALA A 197 4.17 -7.74 0.23
CA ALA A 197 5.32 -6.92 0.55
C ALA A 197 5.76 -7.25 1.99
N SER A 198 6.91 -7.93 2.13
CA SER A 198 7.36 -8.40 3.45
C SER A 198 8.87 -8.59 3.57
N ARG A 199 9.39 -8.84 4.78
CA ARG A 199 10.73 -9.43 4.95
C ARG A 199 10.74 -10.90 4.53
N PRO A 200 11.91 -11.44 4.11
CA PRO A 200 12.06 -12.86 3.77
C PRO A 200 12.19 -13.75 5.01
N GLU A 201 11.25 -13.63 5.95
CA GLU A 201 11.17 -14.51 7.11
C GLU A 201 10.95 -15.96 6.70
N ALA A 202 11.42 -16.91 7.51
CA ALA A 202 11.51 -18.32 7.12
C ALA A 202 10.19 -18.88 6.59
N ASN A 203 9.08 -18.70 7.32
CA ASN A 203 7.77 -19.25 6.92
C ASN A 203 7.22 -18.64 5.63
N ILE A 204 7.45 -17.34 5.39
CA ILE A 204 7.04 -16.67 4.15
C ILE A 204 7.91 -17.18 2.99
N ARG A 205 9.22 -17.20 3.18
CA ARG A 205 10.18 -17.67 2.17
C ARG A 205 9.92 -19.12 1.79
N ASP A 206 9.69 -19.98 2.77
CA ASP A 206 9.44 -21.40 2.56
C ASP A 206 8.14 -21.61 1.78
N ALA A 207 7.09 -20.83 2.07
CA ALA A 207 5.87 -20.83 1.27
C ALA A 207 6.10 -20.46 -0.19
N PHE A 208 6.83 -19.38 -0.46
CA PHE A 208 7.14 -19.03 -1.84
C PHE A 208 7.99 -20.09 -2.54
N ASN A 209 8.82 -20.85 -1.81
CA ASN A 209 9.65 -21.93 -2.35
C ASN A 209 8.91 -23.25 -2.61
N GLU A 210 7.66 -23.40 -2.15
CA GLU A 210 6.83 -24.55 -2.51
C GLU A 210 6.61 -24.63 -4.04
N PRO A 211 6.41 -25.82 -4.63
CA PRO A 211 6.34 -26.01 -6.08
C PRO A 211 5.34 -25.11 -6.80
N PHE A 212 4.19 -24.85 -6.19
CA PHE A 212 3.16 -24.00 -6.77
C PHE A 212 3.59 -22.54 -6.85
N LEU A 213 3.98 -21.91 -5.73
CA LEU A 213 4.38 -20.49 -5.73
C LEU A 213 5.75 -20.25 -6.37
N SER A 214 6.66 -21.21 -6.29
CA SER A 214 7.97 -21.08 -6.95
C SER A 214 7.88 -21.01 -8.47
N SER A 215 6.85 -21.63 -9.07
CA SER A 215 6.61 -21.62 -10.51
C SER A 215 5.61 -20.54 -10.97
N SER A 216 4.75 -20.03 -10.09
CA SER A 216 3.67 -19.10 -10.44
C SER A 216 3.79 -17.70 -9.85
N ALA A 217 4.74 -17.45 -8.95
CA ALA A 217 4.94 -16.14 -8.33
C ALA A 217 6.13 -15.37 -8.93
N ILE A 218 5.91 -14.10 -9.25
CA ILE A 218 6.98 -13.15 -9.54
C ILE A 218 7.66 -12.76 -8.23
N ARG A 219 8.99 -12.73 -8.22
CA ARG A 219 9.77 -12.35 -7.05
C ARG A 219 10.60 -11.10 -7.36
N ILE A 220 10.50 -10.09 -6.51
CA ILE A 220 11.28 -8.85 -6.57
C ILE A 220 12.03 -8.70 -5.26
N VAL A 221 13.34 -8.87 -5.31
CA VAL A 221 14.22 -8.57 -4.19
C VAL A 221 14.60 -7.09 -4.24
N LEU A 222 14.47 -6.40 -3.10
CA LEU A 222 14.92 -5.01 -2.95
C LEU A 222 16.37 -5.00 -2.46
N ASP A 223 17.28 -5.38 -3.36
CA ASP A 223 18.73 -5.30 -3.18
C ASP A 223 19.34 -4.20 -4.07
N ASP A 224 20.67 -4.23 -4.21
CA ASP A 224 21.43 -3.25 -4.97
C ASP A 224 21.17 -3.29 -6.48
N THR A 225 20.51 -4.33 -7.01
CA THR A 225 20.15 -4.46 -8.43
C THR A 225 19.33 -3.27 -8.92
N TYR A 226 18.52 -2.68 -8.04
CA TYR A 226 17.67 -1.53 -8.34
C TYR A 226 18.30 -0.18 -7.96
N HIS A 227 19.62 -0.14 -7.74
CA HIS A 227 20.41 1.06 -7.49
C HIS A 227 19.80 2.00 -6.44
N PRO A 228 19.50 1.50 -5.22
CA PRO A 228 18.83 2.30 -4.19
C PRO A 228 19.60 3.58 -3.85
N ASP A 229 20.93 3.57 -3.92
CA ASP A 229 21.77 4.74 -3.70
C ASP A 229 21.57 5.85 -4.75
N ALA A 230 21.28 5.50 -6.01
CA ALA A 230 20.94 6.46 -7.05
C ALA A 230 19.65 7.19 -6.71
N ASP A 231 18.64 6.43 -6.28
CA ASP A 231 17.35 6.99 -5.89
C ASP A 231 17.43 7.81 -4.59
N ILE A 232 18.19 7.34 -3.59
CA ILE A 232 18.40 8.07 -2.33
C ILE A 232 19.11 9.41 -2.61
N ARG A 233 20.11 9.43 -3.49
CA ARG A 233 20.78 10.67 -3.90
C ARG A 233 19.81 11.65 -4.55
N LEU A 234 18.94 11.16 -5.45
CA LEU A 234 17.91 11.98 -6.09
C LEU A 234 16.94 12.57 -5.06
N PHE A 235 16.45 11.72 -4.15
CA PHE A 235 15.60 12.12 -3.04
C PHE A 235 16.26 13.21 -2.17
N LEU A 236 17.49 12.98 -1.73
CA LEU A 236 18.24 13.92 -0.90
C LEU A 236 18.44 15.27 -1.60
N LYS A 237 18.90 15.27 -2.87
CA LYS A 237 19.09 16.50 -3.66
C LYS A 237 17.83 17.34 -3.71
N SER A 238 16.69 16.71 -3.98
CA SER A 238 15.42 17.41 -4.05
C SER A 238 14.97 17.94 -2.68
N ARG A 239 15.06 17.12 -1.63
CA ARG A 239 14.65 17.52 -0.27
C ARG A 239 15.53 18.61 0.33
N PHE A 240 16.83 18.64 0.03
CA PHE A 240 17.68 19.76 0.42
C PHE A 240 17.28 21.06 -0.28
N GLN A 241 16.87 21.01 -1.55
CA GLN A 241 16.33 22.21 -2.22
C GLN A 241 15.09 22.74 -1.49
N ASP A 242 14.20 21.86 -1.01
CA ASP A 242 13.05 22.28 -0.20
C ASP A 242 13.46 22.98 1.10
N VAL A 243 14.43 22.41 1.82
CA VAL A 243 14.99 23.02 3.04
C VAL A 243 15.59 24.40 2.73
N ILE A 244 16.37 24.52 1.65
CA ILE A 244 16.97 25.79 1.22
C ILE A 244 15.89 26.84 0.89
N ARG A 245 14.79 26.44 0.24
CA ARG A 245 13.66 27.33 -0.07
C ARG A 245 12.99 27.84 1.21
N LYS A 246 12.83 26.99 2.23
CA LYS A 246 12.23 27.35 3.53
C LYS A 246 13.14 28.22 4.41
N HIS A 247 14.45 28.19 4.18
CA HIS A 247 15.44 28.96 4.94
C HIS A 247 16.24 29.93 4.04
N PRO A 248 15.68 31.08 3.63
CA PRO A 248 16.34 32.02 2.70
C PRO A 248 17.72 32.53 3.16
N LYS A 249 18.02 32.46 4.46
CA LYS A 249 19.36 32.79 5.00
C LYS A 249 20.44 31.84 4.50
N LEU A 250 20.12 30.57 4.20
CA LEU A 250 21.07 29.61 3.64
C LEU A 250 21.60 30.08 2.29
N GLN A 251 20.71 30.55 1.40
CA GLN A 251 21.10 31.06 0.08
C GLN A 251 22.06 32.26 0.18
N ARG A 252 22.01 33.03 1.27
CA ARG A 252 22.84 34.23 1.47
C ARG A 252 24.16 33.95 2.18
N LEU A 253 24.16 33.06 3.16
CA LEU A 253 25.30 32.84 4.06
C LEU A 253 26.10 31.58 3.73
N GLN A 254 25.49 30.59 3.07
CA GLN A 254 26.10 29.30 2.73
C GLN A 254 25.65 28.82 1.35
N PRO A 255 26.11 29.46 0.25
CA PRO A 255 25.63 29.16 -1.10
C PRO A 255 25.99 27.75 -1.59
N SER A 256 26.97 27.10 -0.96
CA SER A 256 27.44 25.74 -1.28
C SER A 256 26.89 24.67 -0.34
N TRP A 257 25.85 24.98 0.45
CA TRP A 257 25.25 24.03 1.40
C TRP A 257 23.95 23.43 0.84
N PRO A 258 23.76 22.10 0.95
CA PRO A 258 24.80 21.12 1.24
C PRO A 258 25.78 21.00 0.07
N SER A 259 27.00 20.54 0.34
CA SER A 259 27.92 20.17 -0.73
C SER A 259 27.54 18.82 -1.34
N ASP A 260 28.01 18.52 -2.55
CA ASP A 260 27.85 17.17 -3.11
C ASP A 260 28.51 16.10 -2.22
N VAL A 261 29.58 16.45 -1.49
CA VAL A 261 30.25 15.55 -0.53
C VAL A 261 29.32 15.19 0.63
N ASP A 262 28.57 16.17 1.16
CA ASP A 262 27.60 15.93 2.23
C ASP A 262 26.48 15.00 1.77
N ILE A 263 26.01 15.19 0.53
CA ILE A 263 24.99 14.32 -0.07
C ILE A 263 25.52 12.89 -0.21
N GLU A 264 26.73 12.69 -0.77
CA GLU A 264 27.31 11.36 -0.91
C GLU A 264 27.54 10.69 0.45
N LEU A 265 27.93 11.44 1.48
CA LEU A 265 28.10 10.90 2.83
C LEU A 265 26.76 10.42 3.42
N LEU A 266 25.67 11.14 3.18
CA LEU A 266 24.32 10.69 3.57
C LEU A 266 23.87 9.46 2.78
N VAL A 267 24.16 9.40 1.47
CA VAL A 267 23.88 8.21 0.64
C VAL A 267 24.62 7.00 1.21
N GLN A 268 25.92 7.13 1.47
CA GLN A 268 26.74 6.08 2.05
C GLN A 268 26.21 5.63 3.42
N LYS A 269 25.89 6.58 4.31
CA LYS A 269 25.31 6.28 5.63
C LYS A 269 23.94 5.61 5.54
N SER A 270 23.19 5.85 4.47
CA SER A 270 21.89 5.21 4.25
C SER A 270 22.00 3.73 3.90
N SER A 271 23.12 3.28 3.31
CA SER A 271 23.35 1.88 2.94
C SER A 271 22.16 1.25 2.20
N GLY A 272 21.64 1.94 1.18
CA GLY A 272 20.46 1.52 0.42
C GLY A 272 19.11 1.61 1.15
N GLN A 273 19.07 2.04 2.42
CA GLN A 273 17.85 2.14 3.23
C GLN A 273 17.29 3.58 3.24
N PHE A 274 16.14 3.76 2.60
CA PHE A 274 15.45 5.05 2.52
C PHE A 274 15.03 5.60 3.89
N ILE A 275 14.75 4.73 4.86
CA ILE A 275 14.34 5.15 6.21
C ILE A 275 15.40 6.04 6.86
N TYR A 276 16.68 5.79 6.61
CA TYR A 276 17.76 6.62 7.12
C TYR A 276 17.70 8.02 6.50
N ALA A 277 17.71 8.10 5.16
CA ALA A 277 17.66 9.36 4.43
C ALA A 277 16.41 10.17 4.75
N SER A 278 15.24 9.52 4.84
CA SER A 278 13.99 10.20 5.18
C SER A 278 13.99 10.75 6.60
N THR A 279 14.53 9.99 7.56
CA THR A 279 14.64 10.43 8.96
C THR A 279 15.63 11.58 9.10
N ALA A 280 16.78 11.49 8.42
CA ALA A 280 17.75 12.59 8.36
C ALA A 280 17.10 13.87 7.81
N MET A 281 16.34 13.78 6.71
CA MET A 281 15.66 14.96 6.16
C MET A 281 14.56 15.48 7.07
N LYS A 282 13.77 14.63 7.74
CA LYS A 282 12.78 15.07 8.73
C LYS A 282 13.45 15.82 9.88
N TYR A 283 14.62 15.37 10.33
CA TYR A 283 15.39 16.05 11.37
C TYR A 283 15.98 17.39 10.89
N LEU A 284 16.36 17.52 9.62
CA LEU A 284 16.87 18.77 9.06
C LEU A 284 15.76 19.79 8.78
N ASP A 285 14.57 19.33 8.39
CA ASP A 285 13.43 20.14 7.96
C ASP A 285 12.59 20.65 9.15
N VAL A 286 13.25 21.17 10.18
CA VAL A 286 12.61 21.78 11.37
C VAL A 286 12.89 23.28 11.37
N PHE A 287 11.85 24.09 11.11
CA PHE A 287 11.97 25.53 10.87
C PHE A 287 12.65 26.32 12.01
N THR A 288 12.53 25.85 13.24
CA THR A 288 13.10 26.51 14.43
C THR A 288 14.60 26.31 14.60
N HIS A 289 15.22 25.40 13.83
CA HIS A 289 16.63 25.05 13.96
C HIS A 289 17.43 25.53 12.74
N TRP A 290 18.75 25.65 12.92
CA TRP A 290 19.68 25.94 11.83
C TRP A 290 20.10 24.63 11.15
N PRO A 291 19.74 24.38 9.87
CA PRO A 291 19.97 23.08 9.24
C PRO A 291 21.45 22.64 9.14
N PRO A 292 22.43 23.55 8.90
CA PRO A 292 23.84 23.17 8.89
C PRO A 292 24.31 22.56 10.22
N ASP A 293 23.94 23.15 11.36
CA ASP A 293 24.33 22.60 12.67
C ASP A 293 23.71 21.20 12.91
N ARG A 294 22.49 20.98 12.41
CA ARG A 294 21.78 19.70 12.48
C ARG A 294 22.42 18.65 11.57
N LEU A 295 22.96 19.07 10.43
CA LEU A 295 23.72 18.20 9.52
C LEU A 295 25.03 17.75 10.18
N ASP A 296 25.72 18.66 10.88
CA ASP A 296 26.90 18.32 11.68
C ASP A 296 26.58 17.28 12.77
N VAL A 297 25.42 17.36 13.41
CA VAL A 297 24.96 16.33 14.36
C VAL A 297 24.78 14.97 13.66
N ILE A 298 24.15 14.93 12.48
CA ILE A 298 23.96 13.69 11.70
C ILE A 298 25.32 13.06 11.34
N PHE A 299 26.31 13.88 11.04
CA PHE A 299 27.67 13.42 10.74
C PHE A 299 28.51 13.10 11.97
N GLY A 300 28.00 13.34 13.18
CA GLY A 300 28.72 13.12 14.43
C GLY A 300 29.83 14.15 14.68
N LEU A 301 29.77 15.29 14.01
CA LEU A 301 30.71 16.40 14.15
C LEU A 301 30.36 17.31 15.34
N SER A 302 29.12 17.23 15.83
CA SER A 302 28.64 17.99 16.98
C SER A 302 27.71 17.16 17.87
N THR A 303 27.61 17.51 19.16
CA THR A 303 26.72 16.85 20.13
C THR A 303 25.41 17.62 20.26
N SER A 304 24.27 16.95 20.06
CA SER A 304 22.94 17.54 20.24
C SER A 304 22.53 17.59 21.72
N ARG A 305 21.89 18.68 22.14
CA ARG A 305 21.21 18.78 23.45
C ARG A 305 19.78 18.24 23.43
N ASP A 306 19.18 18.14 22.24
CA ASP A 306 17.76 17.79 22.03
C ASP A 306 17.59 16.37 21.46
N GLY A 307 18.62 15.52 21.55
CA GLY A 307 18.63 14.15 21.02
C GLY A 307 19.21 14.02 19.60
N THR A 308 19.56 12.79 19.20
CA THR A 308 20.08 12.48 17.86
C THR A 308 18.93 12.03 16.94
N PRO A 309 19.01 12.26 15.62
CA PRO A 309 17.95 11.88 14.67
C PRO A 309 17.64 10.39 14.64
N PHE A 310 18.57 9.56 15.09
CA PHE A 310 18.52 8.11 14.98
C PHE A 310 18.35 7.41 16.33
N SER A 311 18.18 8.14 17.44
CA SER A 311 18.00 7.52 18.76
C SER A 311 16.81 6.55 18.82
N GLU A 312 15.81 6.75 17.97
CA GLU A 312 14.66 5.85 17.81
C GLU A 312 14.92 4.72 16.80
N LEU A 313 15.84 4.92 15.85
CA LEU A 313 16.24 3.89 14.90
C LEU A 313 17.24 2.89 15.51
N ASP A 314 18.02 3.33 16.49
CA ASP A 314 18.90 2.47 17.29
C ASP A 314 18.10 1.42 18.10
N ILE A 315 16.82 1.69 18.39
CA ILE A 315 15.90 0.75 19.05
C ILE A 315 15.59 -0.46 18.16
N PHE A 316 15.68 -0.35 16.82
CA PHE A 316 15.47 -1.49 15.93
C PHE A 316 16.65 -2.49 15.93
N TYR A 317 17.78 -2.13 16.55
CA TYR A 317 18.97 -2.97 16.69
C TYR A 317 19.19 -3.50 18.12
N ASP A 318 18.30 -3.20 19.08
CA ASP A 318 18.37 -3.65 20.47
C ASP A 318 17.08 -4.40 20.88
N PRO A 319 17.14 -5.56 21.54
CA PRO A 319 15.97 -6.41 21.74
C PRO A 319 15.24 -6.03 23.04
N HIS A 320 14.18 -5.19 22.98
CA HIS A 320 12.99 -5.17 23.88
C HIS A 320 12.08 -3.92 23.65
N PRO A 321 10.79 -3.91 24.08
CA PRO A 321 9.67 -3.49 23.22
C PRO A 321 9.16 -2.04 23.36
N PHE A 322 8.73 -1.53 22.20
CA PHE A 322 7.70 -0.53 21.88
C PHE A 322 7.18 0.44 22.96
N LEU A 323 7.31 1.74 22.66
CA LEU A 323 6.35 2.78 23.07
C LEU A 323 6.17 3.78 21.91
N GLY A 324 4.91 4.06 21.58
CA GLY A 324 4.50 4.88 20.45
C GLY A 324 4.86 6.35 20.59
N LEU A 325 5.05 6.99 19.44
CA LEU A 325 5.31 8.43 19.32
C LEU A 325 4.01 9.23 19.20
N PRO A 326 3.94 10.45 19.74
CA PRO A 326 2.79 11.33 19.60
C PRO A 326 2.87 12.18 18.32
N ASP A 327 1.71 12.37 17.69
CA ASP A 327 1.47 13.27 16.55
C ASP A 327 1.87 14.72 16.83
N ARG A 328 2.35 15.44 15.79
CA ARG A 328 2.19 16.91 15.65
C ARG A 328 2.35 17.42 14.21
N GLU A 329 1.62 18.52 13.99
CA GLU A 329 0.99 19.04 12.77
C GLU A 329 1.86 19.49 11.56
N ASP A 330 1.33 19.11 10.39
CA ASP A 330 0.89 19.92 9.23
C ASP A 330 1.88 20.84 8.48
N HIS A 331 2.21 20.42 7.25
CA HIS A 331 2.33 21.32 6.09
C HIS A 331 1.88 20.59 4.82
N ARG A 332 0.71 20.99 4.29
CA ARG A 332 0.24 20.67 2.93
C ARG A 332 1.34 20.96 1.89
N ASN A 333 1.80 19.93 1.18
CA ASN A 333 2.55 20.09 -0.06
C ASN A 333 1.69 19.63 -1.27
N PRO A 334 1.33 20.50 -2.23
CA PRO A 334 0.44 20.15 -3.34
C PRO A 334 1.06 19.24 -4.43
N GLU A 335 2.33 18.83 -4.32
CA GLU A 335 3.04 18.09 -5.38
C GLU A 335 2.88 16.55 -5.29
N LEU A 336 1.86 16.06 -4.59
CA LEU A 336 1.72 14.67 -4.17
C LEU A 336 1.16 13.71 -5.24
N SER A 337 1.32 14.04 -6.53
CA SER A 337 0.77 13.31 -7.71
C SER A 337 1.83 12.78 -8.70
N THR A 338 3.13 12.98 -8.45
CA THR A 338 4.13 12.89 -9.54
C THR A 338 4.62 11.47 -9.86
N ALA A 339 4.68 10.54 -8.90
CA ALA A 339 5.20 9.19 -9.18
C ALA A 339 4.32 8.42 -10.20
N CYS A 340 3.00 8.51 -10.07
CA CYS A 340 2.08 7.93 -11.06
C CYS A 340 2.09 8.68 -12.39
N ALA A 341 2.31 9.99 -12.38
CA ALA A 341 2.44 10.79 -13.61
C ALA A 341 3.70 10.39 -14.39
N VAL A 342 4.83 10.16 -13.72
CA VAL A 342 6.07 9.67 -14.35
C VAL A 342 5.87 8.32 -15.02
N LEU A 343 5.13 7.40 -14.38
CA LEU A 343 4.81 6.10 -14.98
C LEU A 343 3.93 6.23 -16.23
N GLU A 344 3.02 7.22 -16.27
CA GLU A 344 2.22 7.51 -17.47
C GLU A 344 3.04 8.20 -18.57
N GLU A 345 3.90 9.16 -18.23
CA GLU A 345 4.76 9.85 -19.18
C GLU A 345 5.75 8.89 -19.87
N ASN A 346 6.36 7.97 -19.11
CA ASN A 346 7.25 6.95 -19.66
C ASN A 346 6.54 6.01 -20.65
N LYS A 347 5.22 5.78 -20.49
CA LYS A 347 4.43 4.97 -21.43
C LYS A 347 4.08 5.68 -22.73
N ILE A 348 4.00 7.02 -22.73
CA ILE A 348 3.67 7.81 -23.93
C ILE A 348 4.92 8.04 -24.81
N GLY A 349 6.12 7.98 -24.22
CA GLY A 349 7.39 8.23 -24.91
C GLY A 349 8.14 6.99 -25.44
N GLY A 350 7.59 5.78 -25.24
CA GLY A 350 8.23 4.49 -25.59
C GLY A 350 7.89 3.94 -26.96
#